data_AF-A0A4Q9XN95-F1
#
_entry.id   AF-A0A4Q9XN95-F1
#
_cell.length_a   1.000
_cell.length_b   1.000
_cell.length_c   1.000
_cell.angle_alpha   90.00
_cell.angle_beta   90.00
_cell.angle_gamma   90.00
#
_symmetry.space_group_name_H-M   'P 1'
#
loop_
_entity.id
_entity.type
_entity.pdbx_description
1 polymer ?
#
loop_
_entity_poly.entity_id
_entity_poly.type
_entity_poly.pdbx_seq_one_letter_code
_entity_poly.pdbx_strand_id
1 'polypeptide(L)'
;SLSSPTDNSQYSEGEDISLVAQASDGDGEIVDVSFYAGNVLLASVSNPPYEFTWSGASPGNYLMTAVAQDNEGGSRTSAGINVIVNGPAVNQPPIVSVLTPAGGENVDTGGTLLISVSAS
;
A
#
# COMPACT_ATOMS: atom_id res chain seq x y z
N SER A 1 19.85 1.66 -7.34
CA SER A 1 18.61 2.28 -6.83
C SER A 1 17.48 1.27 -6.88
N LEU A 2 16.47 1.42 -6.02
CA LEU A 2 15.17 0.79 -6.19
C LEU A 2 14.33 1.74 -7.06
N SER A 3 13.77 1.24 -8.17
CA SER A 3 13.04 2.06 -9.17
C SER A 3 11.57 1.70 -9.32
N SER A 4 11.16 0.55 -8.82
CA SER A 4 9.75 0.17 -8.66
C SER A 4 9.58 -0.52 -7.31
N PRO A 5 8.47 -0.25 -6.59
CA PRO A 5 7.43 0.74 -6.90
C PRO A 5 7.93 2.18 -6.72
N THR A 6 7.07 3.16 -6.98
CA THR A 6 7.35 4.58 -6.66
C THR A 6 7.04 4.88 -5.19
N ASP A 7 7.62 5.96 -4.66
CA ASP A 7 7.39 6.35 -3.26
C ASP A 7 5.92 6.66 -3.00
N ASN A 8 5.40 6.10 -1.91
CA ASN A 8 4.01 6.15 -1.47
C ASN A 8 3.00 5.45 -2.41
N SER A 9 3.46 4.51 -3.25
CA SER A 9 2.56 3.61 -3.97
C SER A 9 1.64 2.85 -3.01
N GLN A 10 0.39 2.69 -3.42
CA GLN A 10 -0.65 2.02 -2.65
C GLN A 10 -1.14 0.78 -3.39
N TYR A 11 -1.34 -0.30 -2.65
CA TYR A 11 -1.81 -1.59 -3.14
C TYR A 11 -2.94 -2.11 -2.25
N SER A 12 -3.74 -3.03 -2.77
CA SER A 12 -4.70 -3.78 -1.95
C SER A 12 -4.06 -5.06 -1.41
N GLU A 13 -4.55 -5.57 -0.29
CA GLU A 13 -4.16 -6.90 0.22
C GLU A 13 -4.30 -7.96 -0.88
N GLY A 14 -3.23 -8.74 -1.05
CA GLY A 14 -3.17 -9.81 -2.06
C GLY A 14 -2.82 -9.35 -3.48
N GLU A 15 -2.66 -8.04 -3.73
CA GLU A 15 -2.13 -7.54 -5.00
C GLU A 15 -0.62 -7.83 -5.10
N ASP A 16 -0.17 -8.12 -6.32
CA ASP A 16 1.24 -8.36 -6.62
C ASP A 16 2.01 -7.03 -6.72
N ILE A 17 3.09 -6.90 -5.95
CA ILE A 17 3.94 -5.70 -5.93
C ILE A 17 5.25 -6.01 -6.65
N SER A 18 5.46 -5.38 -7.81
CA SER A 18 6.70 -5.54 -8.59
C SER A 18 7.83 -4.65 -8.04
N LEU A 19 8.89 -5.29 -7.56
CA LEU A 19 10.12 -4.66 -7.12
C LEU A 19 11.16 -4.73 -8.23
N VAL A 20 11.70 -3.57 -8.61
CA VAL A 20 12.71 -3.47 -9.67
C VAL A 20 13.86 -2.63 -9.15
N ALA A 21 15.08 -3.16 -9.24
CA ALA A 21 16.28 -2.45 -8.84
C ALA A 21 17.30 -2.36 -9.98
N GLN A 22 18.11 -1.31 -9.93
CA GLN A 22 19.28 -1.12 -10.77
C GLN A 22 20.52 -1.10 -9.89
N ALA A 23 21.49 -1.94 -10.19
CA ALA A 23 22.78 -1.98 -9.52
C ALA A 23 23.89 -2.05 -10.57
N SER A 24 25.00 -1.38 -10.27
CA SER A 24 26.18 -1.33 -11.11
C SER A 24 27.40 -1.22 -10.21
N ASP A 25 28.46 -1.92 -10.59
CA ASP A 25 29.76 -1.81 -9.97
C ASP A 25 30.78 -1.37 -11.04
N GLY A 26 31.63 -0.41 -10.71
CA GLY A 26 32.52 0.25 -11.67
C GLY A 26 33.88 -0.42 -11.82
N ASP A 27 34.30 -1.13 -10.77
CA ASP A 27 35.57 -1.83 -10.64
C ASP A 27 35.42 -3.33 -10.35
N GLY A 28 34.19 -3.81 -10.15
CA GLY A 28 33.87 -5.22 -9.90
C GLY A 28 32.58 -5.72 -10.55
N GLU A 29 32.07 -6.82 -10.00
CA GLU A 29 30.83 -7.47 -10.40
C GLU A 29 29.84 -7.48 -9.23
N ILE A 30 28.57 -7.22 -9.51
CA ILE A 30 27.49 -7.41 -8.54
C ILE A 30 27.23 -8.91 -8.38
N VAL A 31 27.33 -9.41 -7.15
CA VAL A 31 27.05 -10.81 -6.78
C VAL A 31 25.56 -11.02 -6.58
N ASP A 32 24.90 -10.11 -5.87
CA ASP A 32 23.45 -10.15 -5.69
C ASP A 32 22.83 -8.79 -5.38
N VAL A 33 21.53 -8.70 -5.65
CA VAL A 33 20.65 -7.64 -5.18
C VAL A 33 19.54 -8.25 -4.33
N SER A 34 19.54 -7.90 -3.05
CA SER A 34 18.58 -8.35 -2.05
C SER A 34 17.50 -7.29 -1.81
N PHE A 35 16.23 -7.68 -1.91
CA PHE A 35 15.06 -6.84 -1.69
C PHE A 35 14.49 -7.05 -0.27
N TYR A 36 14.19 -5.95 0.41
CA TYR A 36 13.68 -5.96 1.79
C TYR A 36 12.40 -5.15 1.93
N ALA A 37 11.51 -5.62 2.81
CA ALA A 37 10.40 -4.87 3.37
C ALA A 37 10.70 -4.59 4.86
N GLY A 38 11.14 -3.37 5.17
CA GLY A 38 11.71 -3.04 6.48
C GLY A 38 12.96 -3.89 6.73
N ASN A 39 12.93 -4.72 7.78
CA ASN A 39 14.03 -5.62 8.15
C ASN A 39 13.86 -7.04 7.59
N VAL A 40 12.78 -7.31 6.86
CA VAL A 40 12.47 -8.65 6.34
C VAL A 40 13.02 -8.78 4.93
N LEU A 41 13.91 -9.76 4.73
CA LEU A 41 14.37 -10.15 3.39
C LEU A 41 13.22 -10.82 2.64
N LEU A 42 12.91 -10.32 1.45
CA LEU A 42 11.90 -10.90 0.56
C LEU A 42 12.53 -11.84 -0.46
N ALA A 43 13.61 -11.38 -1.11
CA ALA A 43 14.30 -12.13 -2.16
C ALA A 43 15.72 -11.61 -2.38
N SER A 44 16.57 -12.46 -2.93
CA SER A 44 17.89 -12.09 -3.46
C SER A 44 17.98 -12.54 -4.92
N VAL A 45 18.42 -11.63 -5.79
CA VAL A 45 18.51 -11.85 -7.24
C VAL A 45 19.97 -11.66 -7.66
N SER A 46 20.61 -12.73 -8.12
CA SER A 46 22.04 -12.76 -8.44
C SER A 46 22.39 -12.23 -9.83
N ASN A 47 21.40 -12.06 -10.72
CA ASN A 47 21.65 -11.68 -12.11
C ASN A 47 20.61 -10.67 -12.60
N PRO A 48 21.01 -9.67 -13.41
CA PRO A 48 20.07 -8.74 -14.00
C PRO A 48 19.19 -9.44 -15.07
N PRO A 49 17.93 -9.00 -15.26
CA PRO A 49 17.29 -7.88 -14.56
C PRO A 49 16.96 -8.20 -13.09
N TYR A 50 17.28 -7.28 -12.18
CA TYR A 50 17.03 -7.45 -10.75
C TYR A 50 15.58 -7.12 -10.45
N GLU A 51 14.73 -8.14 -10.57
CA GLU A 51 13.29 -8.02 -10.44
C GLU A 51 12.73 -9.11 -9.51
N PHE A 52 11.75 -8.73 -8.71
CA PHE A 52 11.01 -9.65 -7.85
C PHE A 52 9.56 -9.21 -7.71
N THR A 53 8.62 -10.16 -7.80
CA THR A 53 7.22 -9.90 -7.51
C THR A 53 6.91 -10.36 -6.09
N TRP A 54 6.59 -9.40 -5.23
CA TRP A 54 6.13 -9.68 -3.87
C TRP A 54 4.62 -9.90 -3.88
N SER A 55 4.21 -11.15 -3.74
CA SER A 55 2.81 -11.56 -3.65
C SER A 55 2.35 -11.75 -2.21
N GLY A 56 1.06 -11.54 -1.96
CA GLY A 56 0.45 -11.82 -0.65
C GLY A 56 0.92 -10.91 0.47
N ALA A 57 1.32 -9.67 0.16
CA ALA A 57 1.66 -8.68 1.18
C ALA A 57 0.44 -8.43 2.09
N SER A 58 0.66 -8.51 3.41
CA SER A 58 -0.37 -8.17 4.40
C SER A 58 -0.58 -6.66 4.47
N PRO A 59 -1.73 -6.18 4.98
CA PRO A 59 -1.96 -4.76 5.18
C PRO A 59 -0.91 -4.13 6.10
N GLY A 60 -0.35 -2.98 5.68
CA GLY A 60 0.72 -2.31 6.41
C GLY A 60 1.45 -1.24 5.61
N ASN A 61 2.35 -0.54 6.29
CA ASN A 61 3.30 0.39 5.67
C ASN A 61 4.69 -0.25 5.67
N TYR A 62 5.32 -0.34 4.51
CA TYR A 62 6.60 -1.00 4.32
C TYR A 62 7.63 -0.03 3.74
N LEU A 63 8.76 0.11 4.43
CA LEU A 63 9.93 0.79 3.87
C LEU A 63 10.70 -0.21 2.99
N MET A 64 10.56 -0.09 1.69
CA MET A 64 11.19 -0.97 0.72
C MET A 64 12.61 -0.50 0.41
N THR A 65 13.57 -1.42 0.46
CA THR A 65 14.98 -1.15 0.09
C THR A 65 15.55 -2.28 -0.74
N ALA A 66 16.51 -1.96 -1.60
CA ALA A 66 17.37 -2.94 -2.25
C ALA A 66 18.82 -2.79 -1.72
N VAL A 67 19.49 -3.90 -1.48
CA VAL A 67 20.91 -3.95 -1.07
C VAL A 67 21.67 -4.71 -2.14
N ALA A 68 22.65 -4.07 -2.77
CA ALA A 68 23.56 -4.73 -3.69
C ALA A 68 24.85 -5.10 -2.96
N GLN A 69 25.40 -6.29 -3.25
CA GLN A 69 26.70 -6.75 -2.78
C GLN A 69 27.61 -7.07 -3.99
N ASP A 70 28.87 -6.68 -3.90
CA ASP A 70 29.89 -6.94 -4.92
C ASP A 70 30.75 -8.18 -4.62
N ASN A 71 31.59 -8.55 -5.58
CA ASN A 71 32.48 -9.70 -5.51
C ASN A 71 33.67 -9.55 -4.53
N GLU A 72 33.86 -8.36 -3.96
CA GLU A 72 34.88 -8.07 -2.95
C GLU A 72 34.28 -7.94 -1.54
N GLY A 73 32.96 -8.14 -1.41
CA GLY A 73 32.22 -8.11 -0.14
C GLY A 73 31.75 -6.71 0.26
N GLY A 74 31.93 -5.70 -0.60
CA GLY A 74 31.32 -4.39 -0.44
C GLY A 74 29.80 -4.47 -0.61
N SER A 75 29.09 -3.53 0.01
CA SER A 75 27.63 -3.46 -0.10
C SER A 75 27.12 -2.03 -0.08
N ARG A 76 25.98 -1.81 -0.75
CA ARG A 76 25.29 -0.53 -0.78
C ARG A 76 23.78 -0.72 -0.75
N THR A 77 23.13 0.03 0.14
CA THR A 77 21.67 0.11 0.25
C THR A 77 21.13 1.26 -0.60
N SER A 78 19.99 1.05 -1.25
CA SER A 78 19.25 2.09 -1.97
C SER A 78 18.64 3.11 -1.00
N ALA A 79 18.16 4.23 -1.55
CA ALA A 79 17.13 5.00 -0.84
C ALA A 79 15.90 4.11 -0.58
N GLY A 80 15.22 4.37 0.54
CA GLY A 80 13.99 3.68 0.90
C GLY A 80 12.79 4.26 0.14
N ILE A 81 11.84 3.39 -0.20
CA ILE A 81 10.57 3.73 -0.85
C ILE A 81 9.44 3.24 0.05
N ASN A 82 8.54 4.13 0.44
CA ASN A 82 7.41 3.76 1.28
C ASN A 82 6.29 3.14 0.42
N VAL A 83 5.80 1.98 0.83
CA VAL A 83 4.70 1.27 0.17
C VAL A 83 3.59 1.03 1.18
N ILE A 84 2.34 1.27 0.77
CA ILE A 84 1.16 1.11 1.60
C ILE A 84 0.32 -0.03 1.04
N VAL A 85 0.05 -1.04 1.87
CA VAL A 85 -0.88 -2.13 1.54
C VAL A 85 -2.14 -1.93 2.36
N ASN A 86 -3.25 -1.67 1.68
CA ASN A 86 -4.54 -1.43 2.29
C ASN A 86 -5.27 -2.76 2.50
N GLY A 87 -5.84 -2.95 3.69
CA GLY A 87 -6.74 -4.08 3.95
C GLY A 87 -8.07 -3.95 3.20
N PRO A 88 -8.92 -4.98 3.25
CA PRO A 88 -10.22 -4.95 2.59
C PRO A 88 -11.04 -3.76 3.07
N ALA A 89 -11.70 -3.09 2.12
CA ALA A 89 -12.61 -2.01 2.43
C ALA A 89 -13.71 -2.54 3.37
N VAL A 90 -13.86 -1.90 4.52
CA VAL A 90 -14.94 -2.24 5.46
C VAL A 90 -16.21 -1.57 4.96
N ASN A 91 -17.25 -2.34 4.65
CA ASN A 91 -18.56 -1.78 4.30
C ASN A 91 -19.09 -0.94 5.47
N GLN A 92 -19.31 0.34 5.23
CA GLN A 92 -19.97 1.21 6.21
C GLN A 92 -21.47 1.22 5.94
N PRO A 93 -22.33 0.95 6.94
CA PRO A 93 -23.77 1.03 6.75
C PRO A 93 -24.18 2.48 6.44
N PRO A 94 -25.18 2.71 5.57
CA PRO A 94 -25.67 4.05 5.29
C PRO A 94 -26.26 4.68 6.56
N ILE A 95 -26.01 5.97 6.74
CA ILE A 95 -26.58 6.73 7.86
C ILE A 95 -27.92 7.29 7.42
N VAL A 96 -28.98 7.01 8.19
CA VAL A 96 -30.31 7.61 7.98
C VAL A 96 -30.53 8.69 9.02
N SER A 97 -30.89 9.90 8.57
CA SER A 97 -31.32 10.99 9.45
C SER A 97 -32.71 11.47 9.06
N VAL A 98 -33.57 11.64 10.07
CA VAL A 98 -34.86 12.31 9.89
C VAL A 98 -34.63 13.81 9.85
N LEU A 99 -35.01 14.44 8.74
CA LEU A 99 -34.90 15.89 8.56
C LEU A 99 -36.16 16.58 9.08
N THR A 100 -37.34 15.99 8.86
CA THR A 100 -38.61 16.47 9.41
C THR A 100 -39.53 15.33 9.80
N PRO A 101 -40.36 15.51 10.85
CA PRO A 101 -40.36 16.66 11.77
C PRO A 101 -39.21 16.63 12.79
N ALA A 102 -38.72 17.79 13.23
CA ALA A 102 -37.61 17.93 14.19
C ALA A 102 -37.96 17.51 15.64
N GLY A 103 -39.10 16.84 15.84
CA GLY A 103 -39.70 16.57 17.15
C GLY A 103 -40.49 17.77 17.67
N GLY A 104 -41.64 17.51 18.32
CA GLY A 104 -42.48 18.55 18.92
C GLY A 104 -43.51 19.21 18.00
N GLU A 105 -43.65 18.76 16.75
CA GLU A 105 -44.70 19.22 15.84
C GLU A 105 -46.08 18.71 16.31
N ASN A 106 -47.02 19.63 16.52
CA ASN A 106 -48.42 19.30 16.73
C ASN A 106 -49.10 19.16 15.36
N VAL A 107 -49.69 17.99 15.10
CA VAL A 107 -50.44 17.72 13.87
C VAL A 107 -51.92 17.72 14.21
N ASP A 108 -52.69 18.58 13.53
CA ASP A 108 -54.15 18.65 13.69
C ASP A 108 -54.82 17.32 13.29
N THR A 109 -55.93 16.98 13.95
CA THR A 109 -56.74 15.81 13.57
C THR A 109 -57.23 15.92 12.13
N GLY A 110 -56.77 15.00 11.28
CA GLY A 110 -57.06 14.98 9.84
C GLY A 110 -55.96 15.60 8.96
N GLY A 111 -54.89 16.13 9.56
CA GLY A 111 -53.72 16.64 8.84
C GLY A 111 -52.76 15.54 8.36
N THR A 112 -52.03 15.81 7.28
CA THR A 112 -50.96 14.94 6.77
C THR A 112 -49.62 15.41 7.31
N LEU A 113 -48.85 14.51 7.93
CA LEU A 113 -47.47 14.78 8.33
C LEU A 113 -46.50 14.30 7.24
N LEU A 114 -45.72 15.22 6.69
CA LEU A 114 -44.66 14.88 5.74
C LEU A 114 -43.37 14.55 6.50
N ILE A 115 -42.91 13.31 6.33
CA ILE A 115 -41.63 12.85 6.86
C ILE A 115 -40.60 12.98 5.73
N SER A 116 -39.55 13.75 5.97
CA SER A 116 -38.39 13.79 5.08
C SER A 116 -37.21 13.14 5.78
N VAL A 117 -36.51 12.28 5.04
CA VAL A 117 -35.31 11.58 5.49
C VAL A 117 -34.20 11.81 4.48
N SER A 118 -32.96 11.84 4.95
CA SER A 118 -31.78 11.72 4.11
C SER A 118 -31.02 10.44 4.44
N ALA A 119 -30.39 9.85 3.42
CA ALA A 119 -29.47 8.73 3.55
C ALA A 119 -28.16 9.08 2.85
N SER A 120 -27.02 8.73 3.47
CA SER A 120 -25.66 8.89 2.92
C SER A 120 -24.84 7.64 3.14
#